data_AF-A0A3B9RDB3-F1
#
_entry.id   AF-A0A3B9RDB3-F1
#
_cell.length_a   1.000
_cell.length_b   1.000
_cell.length_c   1.000
_cell.angle_alpha   90.00
_cell.angle_beta   90.00
_cell.angle_gamma   90.00
#
_symmetry.space_group_name_H-M   'P 1'
#
loop_
_entity.id
_entity.type
_entity.pdbx_description
1 polymer ?
#
loop_
_entity_poly.entity_id
_entity_poly.type
_entity_poly.pdbx_seq_one_letter_code
_entity_poly.pdbx_strand_id
1 'polypeptide(L)'
;MHLSLTYKLLLFFLISSFASAQVKIGDEVNSIDNSSLLELESNTKVLVLTRVTNSQMLNISPLNGALVYNIDNRCIYTYNGTQWISLCEESTNNISIIDNEDGSFTLTANDGSTFTSPNAASLKGEKGDIGAEGLPGQNGADGLSAYQIA
;
A
#
# COMPACT_ATOMS: atom_id res chain seq x y z
N MET A 1 62.82 11.01 34.89
CA MET A 1 62.17 9.73 34.51
C MET A 1 60.66 9.69 34.78
N HIS A 2 60.12 10.42 35.77
CA HIS A 2 58.67 10.43 36.06
C HIS A 2 57.80 11.20 35.04
N LEU A 3 58.30 12.31 34.48
CA LEU A 3 57.53 13.12 33.51
C LEU A 3 57.28 12.43 32.16
N SER A 4 58.13 11.46 31.78
CA SER A 4 57.93 10.68 30.54
C SER A 4 56.98 9.50 30.73
N LEU A 5 56.77 9.03 31.97
CA LEU A 5 55.83 7.96 32.28
C LEU A 5 54.40 8.48 32.34
N THR A 6 54.20 9.69 32.88
CA THR A 6 52.87 10.32 32.95
C THR A 6 52.31 10.66 31.57
N TYR A 7 53.13 11.16 30.64
CA TYR A 7 52.70 11.37 29.24
C TYR A 7 52.28 10.08 28.55
N LYS A 8 53.04 8.98 28.75
CA LYS A 8 52.70 7.66 28.19
C LYS A 8 51.38 7.12 28.76
N LEU A 9 51.14 7.31 30.05
CA LEU A 9 49.89 6.92 30.71
C LEU A 9 48.71 7.75 30.19
N LEU A 10 48.91 9.07 30.01
CA LEU A 10 47.91 9.98 29.48
C LEU A 10 47.56 9.64 28.01
N LEU A 11 48.57 9.32 27.20
CA LEU A 11 48.38 8.89 25.81
C LEU A 11 47.64 7.56 25.72
N PHE A 12 47.94 6.60 26.59
CA PHE A 12 47.23 5.32 26.68
C PHE A 12 45.74 5.51 27.02
N PHE A 13 45.42 6.41 27.96
CA PHE A 13 44.04 6.73 28.34
C PHE A 13 43.29 7.52 27.25
N LEU A 14 44.00 8.32 26.45
CA LEU A 14 43.41 9.06 25.32
C LEU A 14 42.98 8.12 24.19
N ILE A 15 43.70 7.02 23.97
CA ILE A 15 43.45 6.07 22.88
C ILE A 15 42.31 5.09 23.22
N SER A 16 42.08 4.78 24.50
CA SER A 16 41.00 3.87 24.94
C SER A 16 39.59 4.45 24.83
N SER A 17 39.45 5.73 24.47
CA SER A 17 38.16 6.45 24.47
C SER A 17 37.29 6.22 23.21
N PHE A 18 37.77 5.42 22.24
CA PHE A 18 37.10 5.22 20.94
C PHE A 18 36.58 3.80 20.70
N ALA A 19 36.34 3.02 21.76
CA ALA A 19 35.75 1.69 21.61
C ALA A 19 34.25 1.82 21.22
N SER A 20 33.94 1.59 19.95
CA SER A 20 32.56 1.33 19.51
C SER A 20 32.25 -0.13 19.83
N ALA A 21 31.36 -0.38 20.79
CA ALA A 21 30.91 -1.73 21.12
C ALA A 21 29.51 -1.94 20.53
N GLN A 22 29.36 -2.93 19.65
CA GLN A 22 28.05 -3.46 19.29
C GLN A 22 27.53 -4.32 20.45
N VAL A 23 26.21 -4.35 20.67
CA VAL A 23 25.61 -5.04 21.82
C VAL A 23 24.85 -6.28 21.34
N LYS A 24 25.38 -7.47 21.62
CA LYS A 24 24.62 -8.72 21.54
C LYS A 24 24.20 -9.18 22.94
N ILE A 25 22.95 -9.59 23.09
CA ILE A 25 22.42 -10.12 24.35
C ILE A 25 21.82 -11.50 24.08
N GLY A 26 22.38 -12.52 24.72
CA GLY A 26 21.82 -13.86 24.78
C GLY A 26 22.82 -14.95 24.38
N ASP A 27 22.42 -15.90 23.55
CA ASP A 27 23.25 -17.03 23.13
C ASP A 27 24.32 -16.59 22.09
N GLU A 28 25.42 -17.33 21.94
CA GLU A 28 26.51 -17.09 20.96
C GLU A 28 27.05 -15.63 20.87
N VAL A 29 27.31 -15.00 22.02
CA VAL A 29 27.75 -13.59 22.14
C VAL A 29 29.08 -13.23 21.46
N ASN A 30 29.86 -14.21 21.02
CA ASN A 30 31.15 -13.98 20.36
C ASN A 30 31.01 -13.68 18.85
N SER A 31 29.81 -13.85 18.29
CA SER A 31 29.51 -13.54 16.90
C SER A 31 28.31 -12.60 16.86
N ILE A 32 28.54 -11.36 16.41
CA ILE A 32 27.50 -10.36 16.15
C ILE A 32 27.53 -10.01 14.67
N ASP A 33 26.35 -9.82 14.06
CA ASP A 33 26.29 -9.36 12.67
C ASP A 33 26.82 -7.91 12.58
N ASN A 34 27.67 -7.62 11.60
CA ASN A 34 28.26 -6.28 11.45
C ASN A 34 27.21 -5.18 11.20
N SER A 35 26.00 -5.56 10.79
CA SER A 35 24.85 -4.65 10.57
C SER A 35 24.03 -4.41 11.84
N SER A 36 24.31 -5.14 12.94
CA SER A 36 23.57 -5.07 14.20
C SER A 36 24.16 -3.99 15.13
N LEU A 37 23.32 -3.04 15.53
CA LEU A 37 23.60 -2.19 16.71
C LEU A 37 23.21 -2.90 18.01
N LEU A 38 22.07 -3.59 17.99
CA LEU A 38 21.54 -4.43 19.06
C LEU A 38 21.05 -5.75 18.46
N GLU A 39 21.54 -6.87 18.97
CA GLU A 39 21.11 -8.21 18.57
C GLU A 39 20.65 -9.01 19.79
N LEU A 40 19.48 -9.63 19.69
CA LEU A 40 18.92 -10.49 20.73
C LEU A 40 18.81 -11.91 20.17
N GLU A 41 19.56 -12.84 20.75
CA GLU A 41 19.52 -14.25 20.35
C GLU A 41 19.24 -15.10 21.57
N SER A 42 18.17 -15.90 21.58
CA SER A 42 17.95 -16.83 22.67
C SER A 42 17.02 -17.96 22.27
N ASN A 43 17.33 -19.17 22.73
CA ASN A 43 16.44 -20.31 22.62
C ASN A 43 15.28 -20.30 23.64
N THR A 44 15.32 -19.40 24.64
CA THR A 44 14.37 -19.42 25.78
C THR A 44 13.79 -18.06 26.15
N LYS A 45 14.34 -16.96 25.64
CA LYS A 45 13.94 -15.60 25.97
C LYS A 45 13.52 -14.83 24.72
N VAL A 46 12.72 -13.79 24.92
CA VAL A 46 12.19 -12.96 23.85
C VAL A 46 12.24 -11.49 24.23
N LEU A 47 12.18 -10.61 23.22
CA LEU A 47 11.89 -9.20 23.43
C LEU A 47 10.41 -9.04 23.80
N VAL A 48 10.15 -8.48 24.98
CA VAL A 48 8.81 -8.02 25.35
C VAL A 48 8.73 -6.53 25.01
N LEU A 49 7.90 -6.19 24.03
CA LEU A 49 7.61 -4.79 23.68
C LEU A 49 6.84 -4.09 24.81
N THR A 50 6.93 -2.76 24.85
CA THR A 50 6.11 -1.93 25.74
C THR A 50 4.63 -2.23 25.52
N ARG A 51 3.94 -2.66 26.58
CA ARG A 51 2.52 -3.05 26.54
C ARG A 51 1.64 -1.88 26.96
N VAL A 52 0.67 -1.51 26.12
CA VAL A 52 -0.20 -0.34 26.34
C VAL A 52 -1.63 -0.61 25.88
N THR A 53 -2.60 0.04 26.51
CA THR A 53 -3.97 0.16 25.98
C THR A 53 -4.01 1.08 24.75
N ASN A 54 -5.10 1.08 24.00
CA ASN A 54 -5.34 2.02 22.90
C ASN A 54 -5.20 3.47 23.35
N SER A 55 -5.84 3.83 24.47
CA SER A 55 -5.78 5.19 25.00
C SER A 55 -4.37 5.59 25.39
N GLN A 56 -3.61 4.69 26.03
CA GLN A 56 -2.22 4.96 26.37
C GLN A 56 -1.35 5.09 25.12
N MET A 57 -1.51 4.20 24.14
CA MET A 57 -0.75 4.22 22.87
C MET A 57 -0.93 5.55 22.12
N LEU A 58 -2.16 6.06 22.03
CA LEU A 58 -2.47 7.33 21.36
C LEU A 58 -1.93 8.56 22.08
N ASN A 59 -1.58 8.44 23.37
CA ASN A 59 -1.00 9.52 24.16
C ASN A 59 0.55 9.49 24.19
N ILE A 60 1.18 8.50 23.57
CA ILE A 60 2.64 8.47 23.41
C ILE A 60 3.05 9.51 22.36
N SER A 61 4.19 10.17 22.56
CA SER A 61 4.89 10.94 21.52
C SER A 61 6.05 10.09 20.96
N PRO A 62 5.79 9.19 19.99
CA PRO A 62 6.78 8.23 19.49
C PRO A 62 7.72 8.86 18.43
N LEU A 63 8.87 8.22 18.25
CA LEU A 63 9.71 8.41 17.06
C LEU A 63 9.22 7.50 15.92
N ASN A 64 9.55 7.86 14.66
CA ASN A 64 9.30 6.98 13.52
C ASN A 64 10.01 5.62 13.73
N GLY A 65 9.29 4.53 13.49
CA GLY A 65 9.74 3.15 13.72
C GLY A 65 9.54 2.64 15.16
N ALA A 66 8.93 3.42 16.05
CA ALA A 66 8.63 2.94 17.41
C ALA A 66 7.66 1.74 17.39
N LEU A 67 7.89 0.77 18.28
CA LEU A 67 7.09 -0.46 18.39
C LEU A 67 6.42 -0.57 19.77
N VAL A 68 5.16 -0.99 19.77
CA VAL A 68 4.41 -1.32 21.01
C VAL A 68 3.55 -2.55 20.80
N TYR A 69 3.23 -3.26 21.89
CA TYR A 69 2.17 -4.26 21.90
C TYR A 69 0.92 -3.66 22.52
N ASN A 70 -0.13 -3.51 21.71
CA ASN A 70 -1.42 -3.02 22.15
C ASN A 70 -2.23 -4.14 22.79
N ILE A 71 -2.61 -4.01 24.06
CA ILE A 71 -3.30 -5.07 24.81
C ILE A 71 -4.81 -5.13 24.55
N ASP A 72 -5.42 -4.01 24.15
CA ASP A 72 -6.85 -3.98 23.82
C ASP A 72 -7.08 -4.69 22.48
N ASN A 73 -6.22 -4.40 21.50
CA ASN A 73 -6.28 -4.98 20.16
C ASN A 73 -5.47 -6.28 20.03
N ARG A 74 -4.73 -6.67 21.09
CA ARG A 74 -3.86 -7.85 21.15
C ARG A 74 -2.87 -7.96 19.98
N CYS A 75 -2.31 -6.82 19.56
CA CYS A 75 -1.51 -6.74 18.34
C CYS A 75 -0.29 -5.82 18.50
N ILE A 76 0.76 -6.05 17.70
CA ILE A 76 1.93 -5.17 17.58
C ILE A 76 1.59 -4.00 16.65
N TYR A 77 1.96 -2.79 17.07
CA TYR A 77 1.84 -1.56 16.27
C TYR A 77 3.21 -0.93 16.05
N THR A 78 3.42 -0.35 14.86
CA THR A 78 4.56 0.51 14.52
C THR A 78 4.11 1.93 14.26
N TYR A 79 4.89 2.94 14.66
CA TYR A 79 4.60 4.33 14.33
C TYR A 79 5.34 4.75 13.06
N ASN A 80 4.61 5.19 12.02
CA ASN A 80 5.20 5.55 10.73
C ASN A 80 5.69 7.01 10.61
N GLY A 81 5.74 7.74 11.73
CA GLY A 81 6.01 9.18 11.77
C GLY A 81 4.76 10.05 11.87
N THR A 82 3.58 9.52 11.54
CA THR A 82 2.29 10.25 11.57
C THR A 82 1.20 9.52 12.34
N GLN A 83 1.16 8.19 12.29
CA GLN A 83 0.14 7.38 12.95
C GLN A 83 0.67 6.00 13.31
N TRP A 84 -0.02 5.35 14.25
CA TRP A 84 0.20 3.95 14.61
C TRP A 84 -0.44 3.03 13.55
N ILE A 85 0.36 2.14 12.98
CA ILE A 85 -0.04 1.14 11.99
C ILE A 85 0.02 -0.24 12.65
N SER A 86 -1.08 -1.00 12.54
CA SER A 86 -1.14 -2.40 12.99
C SER A 86 -0.23 -3.26 12.12
N LEU A 87 0.57 -4.12 12.74
CA LEU A 87 1.39 -5.11 12.02
C LEU A 87 0.74 -6.50 11.97
N CYS A 88 -0.43 -6.70 12.60
CA CYS A 88 -1.14 -7.99 12.56
C CYS A 88 -2.28 -8.00 11.55
N GLU A 89 -2.65 -6.82 11.03
CA GLU A 89 -3.63 -6.72 9.96
C GLU A 89 -2.87 -6.59 8.64
N GLU A 90 -2.89 -7.65 7.83
CA GLU A 90 -2.55 -7.50 6.43
C GLU A 90 -3.66 -6.67 5.77
N SER A 91 -3.28 -5.63 5.03
CA SER A 91 -4.21 -4.90 4.17
C SER A 91 -4.68 -5.83 3.06
N THR A 92 -5.66 -6.68 3.36
CA THR A 92 -6.22 -7.69 2.45
C THR A 92 -7.13 -7.10 1.39
N ASN A 93 -7.15 -5.78 1.21
CA ASN A 93 -8.02 -5.10 0.24
C ASN A 93 -7.27 -4.62 -1.00
N ASN A 94 -6.35 -5.43 -1.54
CA ASN A 94 -5.79 -5.20 -2.86
C ASN A 94 -6.71 -5.84 -3.91
N ILE A 95 -7.62 -5.05 -4.47
CA ILE A 95 -8.29 -5.42 -5.73
C ILE A 95 -7.30 -5.11 -6.86
N SER A 96 -6.97 -6.11 -7.69
CA SER A 96 -6.20 -5.87 -8.91
C SER A 96 -7.14 -5.69 -10.10
N ILE A 97 -6.75 -4.81 -11.02
CA ILE A 97 -7.49 -4.52 -12.25
C ILE A 97 -6.54 -4.81 -13.42
N ILE A 98 -6.97 -5.67 -14.33
CA ILE A 98 -6.24 -6.02 -15.56
C ILE A 98 -7.08 -5.56 -16.75
N ASP A 99 -6.48 -4.80 -17.67
CA ASP A 99 -7.04 -4.56 -19.00
C ASP A 99 -6.75 -5.79 -19.86
N ASN A 100 -7.79 -6.39 -20.45
CA ASN A 100 -7.64 -7.59 -21.26
C ASN A 100 -7.28 -7.27 -22.73
N GLU A 101 -7.12 -5.99 -23.08
CA GLU A 101 -6.81 -5.49 -24.43
C GLU A 101 -7.84 -5.86 -25.51
N ASP A 102 -8.97 -6.46 -25.12
CA ASP A 102 -10.07 -6.85 -26.00
C ASP A 102 -11.31 -5.94 -25.84
N GLY A 103 -11.20 -4.89 -25.03
CA GLY A 103 -12.31 -3.99 -24.68
C GLY A 103 -13.08 -4.39 -23.42
N SER A 104 -12.58 -5.39 -22.68
CA SER A 104 -13.02 -5.74 -21.32
C SER A 104 -11.90 -5.53 -20.28
N PHE A 105 -12.27 -5.55 -19.01
CA PHE A 105 -11.33 -5.54 -17.87
C PHE A 105 -11.70 -6.62 -16.88
N THR A 106 -10.70 -7.15 -16.16
CA THR A 106 -10.86 -8.15 -15.11
C THR A 106 -10.49 -7.58 -13.75
N LEU A 107 -11.42 -7.65 -12.81
CA LEU A 107 -11.17 -7.40 -11.39
C LEU A 107 -10.82 -8.72 -10.71
N THR A 108 -9.73 -8.77 -9.95
CA THR A 108 -9.40 -9.91 -9.08
C THR A 108 -9.41 -9.44 -7.63
N ALA A 109 -10.28 -10.03 -6.82
CA ALA A 109 -10.29 -9.82 -5.38
C ALA A 109 -9.23 -10.67 -4.66
N ASN A 110 -8.97 -10.35 -3.41
CA ASN A 110 -8.00 -11.04 -2.56
C ASN A 110 -8.36 -12.51 -2.26
N ASP A 111 -9.63 -12.89 -2.38
CA ASP A 111 -10.10 -14.28 -2.24
C ASP A 111 -9.98 -15.11 -3.53
N GLY A 112 -9.42 -14.51 -4.59
CA GLY A 112 -9.27 -15.12 -5.90
C GLY A 112 -10.54 -15.09 -6.76
N SER A 113 -11.64 -14.51 -6.27
CA SER A 113 -12.82 -14.28 -7.10
C SER A 113 -12.51 -13.24 -8.18
N THR A 114 -13.06 -13.48 -9.38
CA THR A 114 -12.86 -12.60 -10.52
C THR A 114 -14.18 -12.15 -11.11
N PHE A 115 -14.17 -10.91 -11.63
CA PHE A 115 -15.24 -10.38 -12.45
C PHE A 115 -14.64 -9.80 -13.73
N THR A 116 -15.07 -10.30 -14.88
CA THR A 116 -14.70 -9.76 -16.19
C THR A 116 -15.88 -9.01 -16.78
N SER A 117 -15.68 -7.74 -17.16
CA SER A 117 -16.73 -6.95 -17.78
C SER A 117 -17.09 -7.47 -19.18
N PRO A 118 -18.32 -7.24 -19.67
CA PRO A 118 -18.64 -7.46 -21.07
C PRO A 118 -17.76 -6.58 -21.96
N ASN A 119 -17.34 -7.12 -23.11
CA ASN A 119 -16.63 -6.35 -24.12
C ASN A 119 -17.51 -5.16 -24.58
N ALA A 120 -16.98 -3.94 -24.51
CA ALA A 120 -17.70 -2.73 -24.87
C ALA A 120 -18.21 -2.73 -26.34
N ALA A 121 -17.53 -3.42 -27.25
CA ALA A 121 -17.97 -3.59 -28.64
C ALA A 121 -19.25 -4.43 -28.76
N SER A 122 -19.51 -5.32 -27.79
CA SER A 122 -20.73 -6.14 -27.71
C SER A 122 -21.96 -5.35 -27.28
N LEU A 123 -21.78 -4.15 -26.72
CA LEU A 123 -22.87 -3.30 -26.20
C LEU A 123 -23.41 -2.32 -27.24
N LYS A 124 -22.93 -2.36 -28.49
CA LYS A 124 -23.47 -1.51 -29.55
C LYS A 124 -24.92 -1.90 -29.82
N GLY A 125 -25.86 -1.05 -29.39
CA GLY A 125 -27.29 -1.27 -29.61
C GLY A 125 -27.62 -1.50 -31.09
N GLU A 126 -28.72 -2.20 -31.33
CA GLU A 126 -29.22 -2.41 -32.69
C GLU A 126 -29.42 -1.06 -33.39
N LYS A 127 -29.12 -1.00 -34.69
CA LYS A 127 -29.42 0.17 -35.52
C LYS A 127 -30.93 0.38 -35.46
N GLY A 128 -31.39 1.57 -35.06
CA GLY A 128 -32.81 1.90 -35.05
C GLY A 128 -33.47 1.70 -36.42
N ASP A 129 -34.76 1.37 -36.40
CA ASP A 129 -35.55 1.16 -37.62
C ASP A 129 -35.47 2.36 -38.57
N ILE A 130 -35.51 2.08 -39.88
CA ILE A 130 -35.60 3.12 -40.90
C ILE A 130 -36.93 3.86 -40.69
N GLY A 131 -36.90 5.19 -40.68
CA GLY A 131 -38.10 6.01 -40.56
C GLY A 131 -39.12 5.70 -41.66
N ALA A 132 -40.40 5.91 -41.38
CA ALA A 132 -41.47 5.70 -42.35
C ALA A 132 -41.21 6.48 -43.65
N GLU A 133 -41.49 5.85 -44.79
CA GLU A 133 -41.44 6.51 -46.10
C GLU A 133 -42.40 7.73 -46.11
N GLY A 134 -41.99 8.82 -46.78
CA GLY A 134 -42.83 10.01 -46.91
C GLY A 134 -44.12 9.71 -47.68
N LEU A 135 -45.18 10.47 -47.41
CA LEU A 135 -46.42 10.37 -48.18
C LEU A 135 -46.13 10.65 -49.68
N PRO A 136 -46.77 9.92 -50.62
CA PRO A 136 -46.70 10.24 -52.03
C PRO A 136 -47.08 11.70 -52.30
N GLY A 137 -46.43 12.34 -53.28
CA GLY A 137 -46.81 13.67 -53.72
C GLY A 137 -48.26 13.69 -54.20
N GLN A 138 -48.98 14.79 -53.94
CA GLN A 138 -50.33 14.95 -54.48
C GLN A 138 -50.27 14.98 -56.01
N ASN A 139 -51.24 14.34 -56.67
CA ASN A 139 -51.38 14.45 -58.12
C ASN A 139 -51.52 15.93 -58.51
N GLY A 140 -50.85 16.35 -59.58
CA GLY A 140 -51.05 17.68 -60.15
C GLY A 140 -52.52 17.87 -60.54
N ALA A 141 -53.04 19.09 -60.38
CA ALA A 141 -54.39 19.41 -60.84
C ALA A 141 -54.52 19.07 -62.34
N ASP A 142 -55.62 18.42 -62.70
CA ASP A 142 -55.92 18.11 -64.11
C ASP A 142 -55.84 19.41 -64.93
N GLY A 143 -54.99 19.42 -65.94
CA GLY A 143 -54.87 20.56 -66.85
C GLY A 143 -56.22 20.82 -67.53
N LEU A 144 -56.66 22.09 -67.56
CA LEU A 144 -57.87 22.49 -68.28
C LEU A 144 -57.79 22.01 -69.73
N SER A 145 -58.82 21.31 -70.20
CA SER A 145 -58.97 20.97 -71.61
C SER A 145 -59.13 22.25 -72.42
N ALA A 146 -58.57 22.28 -73.63
CA ALA A 146 -58.53 23.43 -74.54
C ALA A 146 -59.91 23.98 -74.97
N TYR A 147 -61.02 23.40 -74.48
CA TYR A 147 -62.39 23.85 -74.73
C TYR A 147 -62.98 24.75 -73.63
N GLN A 148 -62.23 25.09 -72.58
CA GLN A 148 -62.74 25.87 -71.43
C GLN A 148 -62.29 27.35 -71.39
N ILE A 149 -61.70 27.88 -72.46
CA ILE A 149 -61.38 29.31 -72.56
C ILE A 149 -62.36 29.94 -73.56
N ALA A 150 -63.41 30.58 -73.03
CA ALA A 150 -64.35 31.41 -73.78
C ALA A 150 -63.83 32.86 -73.87
#